data_AF-A0AA40RYY2-F1
#
_entry.id   AF-A0AA40RYY2-F1
#
_cell.length_a   1.000
_cell.length_b   1.000
_cell.length_c   1.000
_cell.angle_alpha   90.00
_cell.angle_beta   90.00
_cell.angle_gamma   90.00
#
_symmetry.space_group_name_H-M   'P 1'
#
loop_
_entity.id
_entity.type
_entity.pdbx_description
1 polymer ?
#
loop_
_entity_poly.entity_id
_entity_poly.type
_entity_poly.pdbx_seq_one_letter_code
_entity_poly.pdbx_strand_id
1 'polypeptide(L)'
;MRRTQTIPALAAFGLLLLPALAQAQGSATAGSAGSAASGGTSASTVGTGGTSTDAKGGTGSSLATGGAAAGGKTMDRSHVNETGNGGLNGQSKAMAHDGGTFSKSQTKTKVRDGESVESRTKTMSHEPGSKPVKSTTTTGSTTGQ
;
A
#
# COMPACT_ATOMS: atom_id res chain seq x y z
N MET A 1 70.83 -19.99 -37.87
CA MET A 1 71.40 -18.72 -37.36
C MET A 1 70.32 -17.94 -36.64
N ARG A 2 70.59 -17.53 -35.40
CA ARG A 2 69.68 -16.79 -34.50
C ARG A 2 69.38 -15.39 -35.05
N ARG A 3 68.15 -14.89 -34.86
CA ARG A 3 67.92 -13.48 -34.52
C ARG A 3 66.79 -13.32 -33.51
N THR A 4 67.04 -12.38 -32.63
CA THR A 4 66.55 -12.15 -31.28
C THR A 4 65.45 -11.07 -31.28
N GLN A 5 64.45 -11.27 -30.41
CA GLN A 5 63.56 -10.31 -29.72
C GLN A 5 63.04 -9.05 -30.43
N THR A 6 61.75 -8.78 -30.23
CA THR A 6 61.27 -7.59 -29.48
C THR A 6 59.77 -7.73 -29.19
N ILE A 7 59.42 -7.65 -27.91
CA ILE A 7 58.03 -7.58 -27.41
C ILE A 7 57.74 -6.10 -27.14
N PRO A 8 56.72 -5.47 -27.76
CA PRO A 8 56.17 -4.23 -27.24
C PRO A 8 54.93 -4.53 -26.38
N ALA A 9 55.08 -4.28 -25.07
CA ALA A 9 54.00 -4.16 -24.11
C ALA A 9 53.36 -2.77 -24.23
N LEU A 10 52.07 -2.68 -24.57
CA LEU A 10 51.15 -1.54 -24.36
C LEU A 10 49.80 -1.94 -24.98
N ALA A 11 48.61 -1.84 -24.39
CA ALA A 11 48.13 -1.16 -23.21
C ALA A 11 47.03 -2.01 -22.59
N ALA A 12 47.02 -2.13 -21.27
CA ALA A 12 45.87 -2.64 -20.54
C ALA A 12 44.72 -1.64 -20.71
N PHE A 13 43.72 -2.02 -21.51
CA PHE A 13 42.44 -1.31 -21.56
C PHE A 13 41.69 -1.62 -20.26
N GLY A 14 42.04 -0.88 -19.21
CA GLY A 14 41.30 -0.85 -17.96
C GLY A 14 39.97 -0.13 -18.18
N LEU A 15 39.01 -0.81 -18.80
CA LEU A 15 37.62 -0.40 -18.71
C LEU A 15 37.17 -0.71 -17.27
N LEU A 16 37.35 0.25 -16.37
CA LEU A 16 36.59 0.32 -15.14
C LEU A 16 35.12 0.38 -15.55
N LEU A 17 34.49 -0.79 -15.66
CA LEU A 17 33.06 -0.95 -15.51
C LEU A 17 32.74 -0.43 -14.10
N LEU A 18 32.54 0.89 -13.99
CA LEU A 18 31.69 1.43 -12.94
C LEU A 18 30.39 0.63 -13.08
N PRO A 19 29.97 -0.17 -12.09
CA PRO A 19 28.58 -0.52 -12.05
C PRO A 19 27.89 0.83 -11.90
N ALA A 20 27.28 1.32 -12.99
CA ALA A 20 26.23 2.30 -12.83
C ALA A 20 25.34 1.68 -11.76
N LEU A 21 25.23 2.33 -10.59
CA LEU A 21 24.18 2.02 -9.65
C LEU A 21 22.89 2.32 -10.40
N ALA A 22 22.42 1.36 -11.19
CA ALA A 22 21.07 1.31 -11.66
C ALA A 22 20.26 1.20 -10.38
N GLN A 23 19.79 2.35 -9.88
CA GLN A 23 18.81 2.39 -8.82
C GLN A 23 17.67 1.51 -9.35
N ALA A 24 17.43 0.37 -8.71
CA ALA A 24 16.42 -0.56 -9.16
C ALA A 24 15.08 0.18 -9.18
N GLN A 25 14.54 0.41 -10.38
CA GLN A 25 13.18 0.90 -10.52
C GLN A 25 12.27 -0.16 -9.92
N GLY A 26 11.50 0.25 -8.92
CA GLY A 26 10.56 -0.64 -8.28
C GLY A 26 9.21 0.03 -8.12
N SER A 27 8.21 -0.81 -7.95
CA SER A 27 6.86 -0.39 -7.66
C SER A 27 6.23 -1.35 -6.67
N ALA A 28 5.40 -0.82 -5.79
CA ALA A 28 4.61 -1.62 -4.86
C ALA A 28 3.16 -1.13 -4.86
N THR A 29 2.23 -2.07 -4.82
CA THR A 29 0.80 -1.79 -4.70
C THR A 29 0.21 -2.67 -3.63
N ALA A 30 -0.58 -2.10 -2.73
CA ALA A 30 -1.36 -2.89 -1.78
C ALA A 30 -2.75 -2.30 -1.63
N GLY A 31 -3.69 -3.17 -1.34
CA GLY A 31 -5.07 -2.77 -1.09
C GLY A 31 -5.78 -3.81 -0.25
N SER A 32 -6.76 -3.34 0.50
CA SER A 32 -7.66 -4.21 1.25
C SER A 32 -9.06 -3.63 1.20
N ALA A 33 -10.03 -4.51 1.24
CA ALA A 33 -11.44 -4.18 1.35
C ALA A 33 -12.07 -5.06 2.42
N GLY A 34 -13.22 -4.64 2.92
CA GLY A 34 -13.93 -5.41 3.91
C GLY A 34 -15.35 -4.91 4.08
N SER A 35 -16.23 -5.88 4.33
CA SER A 35 -17.65 -5.68 4.52
C SER A 35 -18.09 -6.34 5.83
N ALA A 36 -19.05 -5.72 6.50
CA ALA A 36 -19.82 -6.32 7.58
C ALA A 36 -21.30 -6.07 7.32
N ALA A 37 -22.13 -7.07 7.61
CA ALA A 37 -23.58 -6.96 7.55
C ALA A 37 -24.19 -7.70 8.74
N SER A 38 -25.26 -7.13 9.31
CA SER A 38 -25.95 -7.64 10.48
C SER A 38 -27.34 -7.00 10.54
N GLY A 39 -28.40 -7.81 10.59
CA GLY A 39 -29.74 -7.36 10.98
C GLY A 39 -30.24 -6.12 10.24
N GLY A 40 -30.09 -6.12 8.91
CA GLY A 40 -30.50 -5.00 8.04
C GLY A 40 -29.51 -3.83 7.96
N THR A 41 -28.42 -3.86 8.74
CA THR A 41 -27.29 -2.93 8.63
C THR A 41 -26.18 -3.51 7.77
N SER A 42 -25.45 -2.65 7.06
CA SER A 42 -24.28 -3.03 6.27
C SER A 42 -23.27 -1.89 6.22
N ALA A 43 -21.98 -2.23 6.20
CA ALA A 43 -20.89 -1.27 6.08
C ALA A 43 -19.71 -1.89 5.34
N SER A 44 -19.22 -1.17 4.32
CA SER A 44 -18.10 -1.60 3.50
C SER A 44 -17.10 -0.47 3.31
N THR A 45 -15.82 -0.82 3.31
CA THR A 45 -14.72 0.11 3.00
C THR A 45 -13.69 -0.58 2.12
N VAL A 46 -13.01 0.22 1.30
CA VAL A 46 -11.89 -0.20 0.46
C VAL A 46 -10.81 0.88 0.51
N GLY A 47 -9.56 0.44 0.43
CA GLY A 47 -8.42 1.32 0.31
C GLY A 47 -7.35 0.66 -0.52
N THR A 48 -6.80 1.40 -1.48
CA THR A 48 -5.72 0.97 -2.36
C THR A 48 -4.66 2.05 -2.41
N GLY A 49 -3.40 1.65 -2.56
CA GLY A 49 -2.29 2.57 -2.69
C GLY A 49 -1.20 1.98 -3.57
N GLY A 50 -0.41 2.86 -4.16
CA GLY A 50 0.72 2.52 -5.01
C GLY A 50 1.87 3.47 -4.78
N THR A 51 3.09 2.96 -4.84
CA THR A 51 4.33 3.73 -4.83
C THR A 51 5.28 3.22 -5.90
N SER A 52 6.12 4.09 -6.44
CA SER A 52 7.12 3.75 -7.45
C SER A 52 8.37 4.62 -7.33
N THR A 53 9.50 4.11 -7.82
CA THR A 53 10.77 4.83 -7.97
C THR A 53 11.18 4.91 -9.43
N ASP A 54 11.76 6.05 -9.84
CA ASP A 54 12.37 6.21 -11.16
C ASP A 54 13.89 5.97 -11.12
N ALA A 55 14.51 5.88 -12.31
CA ALA A 55 15.95 5.65 -12.46
C ALA A 55 16.82 6.86 -12.03
N LYS A 56 16.22 8.01 -11.72
CA LYS A 56 16.87 9.25 -11.28
C LYS A 56 16.64 9.51 -9.78
N GLY A 57 16.00 8.60 -9.06
CA GLY A 57 15.69 8.70 -7.64
C GLY A 57 14.40 9.44 -7.30
N GLY A 58 13.57 9.80 -8.28
CA GLY A 58 12.23 10.36 -8.06
C GLY A 58 11.24 9.31 -7.55
N THR A 59 10.31 9.72 -6.69
CA THR A 59 9.24 8.86 -6.16
C THR A 59 7.87 9.35 -6.59
N GLY A 60 6.97 8.41 -6.87
CA GLY A 60 5.57 8.70 -7.19
C GLY A 60 4.64 7.85 -6.35
N SER A 61 3.67 8.50 -5.70
CA SER A 61 2.70 7.87 -4.80
C SER A 61 1.27 8.19 -5.18
N SER A 62 0.39 7.20 -5.08
CA SER A 62 -1.05 7.35 -5.30
C SER A 62 -1.84 6.59 -4.24
N LEU A 63 -3.00 7.12 -3.87
CA LEU A 63 -3.87 6.50 -2.88
C LEU A 63 -5.33 6.79 -3.20
N ALA A 64 -6.17 5.77 -3.09
CA ALA A 64 -7.63 5.90 -3.16
C ALA A 64 -8.29 5.14 -2.01
N THR A 65 -9.27 5.77 -1.36
CA THR A 65 -9.99 5.17 -0.23
C THR A 65 -11.46 5.57 -0.28
N GLY A 66 -12.35 4.63 -0.02
CA GLY A 66 -13.79 4.81 -0.09
C GLY A 66 -14.55 3.90 0.86
N GLY A 67 -15.80 4.23 1.12
CA GLY A 67 -16.68 3.39 1.91
C GLY A 67 -18.12 3.84 1.87
N ALA A 68 -19.03 2.92 2.16
CA ALA A 68 -20.46 3.15 2.17
C ALA A 68 -21.11 2.34 3.30
N ALA A 69 -22.20 2.88 3.85
CA ALA A 69 -23.01 2.24 4.87
C ALA A 69 -24.49 2.30 4.51
N ALA A 70 -25.26 1.27 4.87
CA ALA A 70 -26.70 1.16 4.62
C ALA A 70 -27.41 0.54 5.84
N GLY A 71 -28.69 0.86 6.03
CA GLY A 71 -29.50 0.45 7.18
C GLY A 71 -30.05 1.67 7.93
N GLY A 72 -30.21 1.54 9.26
CA GLY A 72 -30.72 2.60 10.14
C GLY A 72 -29.89 3.89 10.15
N LYS A 73 -29.19 4.20 11.24
CA LYS A 73 -28.31 5.38 11.29
C LYS A 73 -26.97 5.06 10.66
N THR A 74 -26.64 5.72 9.56
CA THR A 74 -25.41 5.52 8.81
C THR A 74 -24.41 6.65 9.04
N MET A 75 -23.13 6.30 8.99
CA MET A 75 -22.02 7.24 8.92
C MET A 75 -20.92 6.65 8.04
N ASP A 76 -20.57 7.37 6.99
CA ASP A 76 -19.42 7.10 6.15
C ASP A 76 -18.51 8.33 6.08
N ARG A 77 -17.21 8.08 6.08
CA ARG A 77 -16.20 9.10 5.88
C ARG A 77 -14.98 8.49 5.25
N SER A 78 -14.45 9.18 4.25
CA SER A 78 -13.20 8.86 3.60
C SER A 78 -12.34 10.11 3.61
N HIS A 79 -11.07 9.95 3.95
CA HIS A 79 -10.12 11.05 3.99
C HIS A 79 -8.75 10.57 3.52
N VAL A 80 -8.06 11.43 2.79
CA VAL A 80 -6.68 11.24 2.35
C VAL A 80 -5.90 12.46 2.79
N ASN A 81 -4.75 12.21 3.41
CA ASN A 81 -3.81 13.26 3.79
C ASN A 81 -2.39 12.86 3.39
N GLU A 82 -1.57 13.87 3.08
CA GLU A 82 -0.13 13.68 2.98
C GLU A 82 0.46 13.47 4.38
N THR A 83 1.54 12.70 4.43
CA THR A 83 2.38 12.55 5.62
C THR A 83 3.57 13.49 5.44
N GLY A 84 4.05 14.11 6.52
CA GLY A 84 5.15 15.08 6.46
C GLY A 84 6.50 14.54 5.95
N ASN A 85 6.53 13.27 5.53
CA ASN A 85 7.69 12.58 4.97
C ASN A 85 7.44 12.16 3.49
N GLY A 86 6.53 12.83 2.78
CA GLY A 86 6.19 12.57 1.37
C GLY A 86 5.09 11.51 1.15
N GLY A 87 4.97 10.52 2.03
CA GLY A 87 3.98 9.44 1.92
C GLY A 87 2.51 9.88 1.99
N LEU A 88 1.59 8.99 1.62
CA LEU A 88 0.13 9.23 1.69
C LEU A 88 -0.53 8.36 2.77
N ASN A 89 -1.53 8.91 3.46
CA ASN A 89 -2.36 8.17 4.41
C ASN A 89 -3.84 8.32 4.06
N GLY A 90 -4.47 7.19 3.78
CA GLY A 90 -5.89 7.06 3.48
C GLY A 90 -6.63 6.38 4.61
N GLN A 91 -7.77 6.93 4.99
CA GLN A 91 -8.63 6.33 6.00
C GLN A 91 -10.08 6.41 5.55
N SER A 92 -10.72 5.24 5.41
CA SER A 92 -12.15 5.12 5.20
C SER A 92 -12.80 4.40 6.37
N LYS A 93 -13.99 4.86 6.74
CA LYS A 93 -14.79 4.28 7.81
C LYS A 93 -16.25 4.35 7.40
N ALA A 94 -16.91 3.21 7.45
CA ALA A 94 -18.33 3.07 7.24
C ALA A 94 -18.94 2.39 8.48
N MET A 95 -20.07 2.90 8.94
CA MET A 95 -20.81 2.36 10.07
C MET A 95 -22.31 2.51 9.82
N ALA A 96 -23.05 1.46 10.13
CA ALA A 96 -24.50 1.48 10.23
C ALA A 96 -24.90 0.89 11.58
N HIS A 97 -25.86 1.52 12.25
CA HIS A 97 -26.40 1.04 13.53
C HIS A 97 -27.92 1.19 13.54
N ASP A 98 -28.60 0.16 14.04
CA ASP A 98 -30.04 0.15 14.24
C ASP A 98 -30.41 -0.68 15.48
N GLY A 99 -31.10 -0.09 16.45
CA GLY A 99 -31.67 -0.83 17.59
C GLY A 99 -30.73 -1.70 18.45
N GLY A 100 -29.41 -1.51 18.36
CA GLY A 100 -28.39 -2.35 19.03
C GLY A 100 -27.65 -3.28 18.08
N THR A 101 -28.15 -3.46 16.86
CA THR A 101 -27.44 -4.09 15.74
C THR A 101 -26.49 -3.08 15.11
N PHE A 102 -25.27 -3.50 14.79
CA PHE A 102 -24.38 -2.65 14.01
C PHE A 102 -23.49 -3.41 13.04
N SER A 103 -23.14 -2.71 11.96
CA SER A 103 -22.12 -3.10 11.01
C SER A 103 -21.10 -1.98 10.90
N LYS A 104 -19.81 -2.34 10.96
CA LYS A 104 -18.70 -1.40 10.82
C LYS A 104 -17.64 -1.98 9.91
N SER A 105 -17.15 -1.14 9.02
CA SER A 105 -15.92 -1.40 8.28
C SER A 105 -14.99 -0.20 8.35
N GLN A 106 -13.70 -0.46 8.48
CA GLN A 106 -12.68 0.58 8.55
C GLN A 106 -11.44 0.11 7.80
N THR A 107 -11.08 0.84 6.75
CA THR A 107 -9.84 0.62 6.00
C THR A 107 -8.86 1.76 6.26
N LYS A 108 -7.60 1.40 6.47
CA LYS A 108 -6.47 2.33 6.54
C LYS A 108 -5.42 1.89 5.53
N THR A 109 -5.04 2.78 4.64
CA THR A 109 -3.97 2.55 3.67
C THR A 109 -2.88 3.56 3.92
N LYS A 110 -1.64 3.10 3.96
CA LYS A 110 -0.44 3.91 4.12
C LYS A 110 0.47 3.63 2.94
N VAL A 111 0.89 4.69 2.27
CA VAL A 111 1.89 4.65 1.21
C VAL A 111 3.13 5.35 1.74
N ARG A 112 4.26 4.66 1.71
CA ARG A 112 5.60 5.21 1.94
C ARG A 112 6.26 5.41 0.60
N ASP A 113 6.67 6.64 0.32
CA ASP A 113 7.25 7.02 -0.96
C ASP A 113 8.48 6.19 -1.30
N GLY A 114 8.48 5.61 -2.51
CA GLY A 114 9.50 4.71 -3.01
C GLY A 114 9.70 3.40 -2.23
N GLU A 115 9.06 3.19 -1.09
CA GLU A 115 9.42 2.11 -0.16
C GLU A 115 8.34 1.02 -0.08
N SER A 116 7.14 1.34 0.39
CA SER A 116 6.14 0.32 0.70
C SER A 116 4.71 0.84 0.70
N VAL A 117 3.75 -0.07 0.54
CA VAL A 117 2.33 0.19 0.72
C VAL A 117 1.78 -0.83 1.71
N GLU A 118 1.04 -0.36 2.71
CA GLU A 118 0.31 -1.20 3.66
C GLU A 118 -1.17 -0.81 3.62
N SER A 119 -2.06 -1.79 3.51
CA SER A 119 -3.49 -1.60 3.65
C SER A 119 -4.06 -2.57 4.68
N ARG A 120 -4.89 -2.04 5.57
CA ARG A 120 -5.50 -2.80 6.65
C ARG A 120 -6.98 -2.49 6.75
N THR A 121 -7.81 -3.51 6.60
CA THR A 121 -9.25 -3.41 6.78
C THR A 121 -9.70 -4.19 7.99
N LYS A 122 -10.57 -3.58 8.80
CA LYS A 122 -11.19 -4.19 9.97
C LYS A 122 -12.69 -4.07 9.88
N THR A 123 -13.37 -5.20 9.92
CA THR A 123 -14.83 -5.29 9.88
C THR A 123 -15.36 -5.79 11.21
N MET A 124 -16.53 -5.32 11.61
CA MET A 124 -17.26 -5.83 12.77
C MET A 124 -18.77 -5.84 12.51
N SER A 125 -19.43 -6.95 12.83
CA SER A 125 -20.88 -7.08 12.86
C SER A 125 -21.33 -7.48 14.27
N HIS A 126 -22.53 -7.05 14.66
CA HIS A 126 -23.09 -7.33 15.97
C HIS A 126 -24.61 -7.32 15.91
N GLU A 127 -25.22 -8.31 16.56
CA GLU A 127 -26.64 -8.35 16.91
C GLU A 127 -26.81 -8.28 18.44
N PRO A 128 -27.90 -7.68 18.93
CA PRO A 128 -28.28 -7.73 20.33
C PRO A 128 -28.24 -9.17 20.90
N GLY A 129 -27.64 -9.34 22.07
CA GLY A 129 -27.52 -10.64 22.73
C GLY A 129 -26.33 -11.50 22.29
N SER A 130 -25.50 -11.05 21.33
CA SER A 130 -24.31 -11.77 20.87
C SER A 130 -23.03 -10.94 21.03
N LYS A 131 -21.85 -11.59 21.07
CA LYS A 131 -20.58 -10.86 21.02
C LYS A 131 -20.33 -10.38 19.58
N PRO A 132 -19.80 -9.16 19.36
CA PRO A 132 -19.45 -8.69 18.03
C PRO A 132 -18.46 -9.63 17.33
N VAL A 133 -18.76 -10.01 16.09
CA VAL A 133 -17.85 -10.76 15.22
C VAL A 133 -16.91 -9.76 14.54
N LYS A 134 -15.62 -10.07 14.52
CA LYS A 134 -14.58 -9.17 13.97
C LYS A 134 -13.72 -9.93 12.97
N SER A 135 -13.46 -9.30 11.83
CA SER A 135 -12.42 -9.74 10.90
C SER A 135 -11.39 -8.63 10.68
N THR A 136 -10.16 -9.02 10.38
CA THR A 136 -9.09 -8.08 10.05
C THR A 136 -8.24 -8.67 8.94
N THR A 137 -8.15 -7.91 7.86
CA THR A 137 -7.31 -8.23 6.70
C THR A 137 -6.21 -7.19 6.61
N THR A 138 -4.98 -7.64 6.49
CA THR A 138 -3.82 -6.78 6.26
C THR A 138 -3.10 -7.27 5.01
N THR A 139 -2.77 -6.35 4.12
CA THR A 139 -1.99 -6.59 2.91
C THR A 139 -0.88 -5.56 2.85
N GLY A 140 0.32 -5.98 2.47
CA GLY A 140 1.46 -5.09 2.34
C GLY A 140 2.33 -5.50 1.17
N SER A 141 3.03 -4.53 0.58
CA SER A 141 3.97 -4.75 -0.51
C SER A 141 5.09 -3.73 -0.42
N THR A 142 6.29 -4.13 -0.83
CA THR A 142 7.51 -3.31 -0.74
C THR A 142 8.17 -3.26 -2.12
N THR A 143 8.71 -2.09 -2.47
CA THR A 143 9.46 -1.86 -3.70
C THR A 143 10.71 -2.76 -3.71
N GLY A 144 10.88 -3.58 -4.76
CA GLY A 144 12.09 -4.41 -4.94
C GLY A 144 12.01 -5.83 -4.37
N GLN A 145 10.80 -6.34 -4.10
CA GLN A 145 10.52 -7.75 -3.80
C GLN A 145 10.07 -8.50 -5.06
#